data_AF-A0A383E2B4-F1
#
_entry.id   AF-A0A383E2B4-F1
#
_cell.length_a   1.000
_cell.length_b   1.000
_cell.length_c   1.000
_cell.angle_alpha   90.00
_cell.angle_beta   90.00
_cell.angle_gamma   90.00
#
_symmetry.space_group_name_H-M   'P 1'
#
loop_
_entity.id
_entity.type
_entity.pdbx_description
1 polymer ?
#
loop_
_entity_poly.entity_id
_entity_poly.type
_entity_poly.pdbx_seq_one_letter_code
_entity_poly.pdbx_strand_id
1 'polypeptide(L)'
;MVDEVSPEEGQQTPAPLPVKRIRSAVRRRILERLSEGRATVTQIATSTDLRLPHTSAELKRLRREELVFSDEETGSRGACLALTARGWGTLRADEIARIQDLTAETPPSGALGKLISVTGNHLLLAFVRRPKDGPIALPNRPLDVTHPSSADDVWTWIEPRERKPRWMSSVTHLPVPPPHEMDSS
;
A
#
# COMPACT_ATOMS: atom_id res chain seq x y z
N MET A 1 -37.43 23.86 27.63
CA MET A 1 -36.89 23.36 26.36
C MET A 1 -35.58 24.07 26.13
N VAL A 2 -34.49 23.40 26.44
CA VAL A 2 -33.12 23.89 26.21
C VAL A 2 -32.41 22.70 25.62
N ASP A 3 -32.01 22.84 24.36
CA ASP A 3 -31.38 21.79 23.56
C ASP A 3 -30.11 21.28 24.25
N GLU A 4 -30.07 19.96 24.42
CA GLU A 4 -28.92 19.21 24.91
C GLU A 4 -27.93 19.08 23.76
N VAL A 5 -26.86 19.88 23.79
CA VAL A 5 -25.73 19.73 22.86
C VAL A 5 -24.96 18.47 23.28
N SER A 6 -25.17 17.40 22.51
CA SER A 6 -24.36 16.17 22.58
C SER A 6 -22.87 16.51 22.37
N PRO A 7 -21.96 16.05 23.24
CA PRO A 7 -20.54 16.28 23.06
C PRO A 7 -20.01 15.37 21.94
N GLU A 8 -19.16 15.98 21.11
CA GLU A 8 -18.54 15.43 19.92
C GLU A 8 -17.89 14.06 20.17
N GLU A 9 -18.13 13.14 19.23
CA GLU A 9 -17.47 11.84 19.15
C GLU A 9 -15.94 12.05 19.21
N GLY A 10 -15.34 11.52 20.27
CA GLY A 10 -13.90 11.64 20.52
C GLY A 10 -13.09 11.24 19.30
N GLN A 11 -12.40 12.20 18.70
CA GLN A 11 -11.31 11.96 17.78
C GLN A 11 -10.24 11.14 18.50
N GLN A 12 -10.31 9.81 18.37
CA GLN A 12 -9.24 8.93 18.78
C GLN A 12 -7.98 9.39 18.07
N THR A 13 -7.04 9.95 18.84
CA THR A 13 -5.71 10.28 18.32
C THR A 13 -5.11 9.01 17.75
N PRO A 14 -4.78 8.97 16.45
CA PRO A 14 -4.30 7.74 15.82
C PRO A 14 -2.98 7.35 16.49
N ALA A 15 -2.97 6.20 17.17
CA ALA A 15 -1.76 5.68 17.79
C ALA A 15 -0.74 5.32 16.70
N PRO A 16 0.55 5.66 16.88
CA PRO A 16 1.59 5.30 15.92
C PRO A 16 1.68 3.78 15.78
N LEU A 17 1.65 3.30 14.53
CA LEU A 17 1.88 1.89 14.24
C LEU A 17 3.36 1.57 14.49
N PRO A 18 3.68 0.45 15.17
CA PRO A 18 5.07 0.05 15.36
C PRO A 18 5.67 -0.26 14.00
N VAL A 19 6.61 0.57 13.55
CA VAL A 19 7.25 0.43 12.25
C VAL A 19 8.03 -0.88 12.20
N LYS A 20 7.69 -1.75 11.25
CA LYS A 20 8.28 -3.08 11.13
C LYS A 20 8.35 -3.53 9.68
N ARG A 21 9.57 -3.64 9.18
CA ARG A 21 9.85 -4.13 7.82
C ARG A 21 9.60 -5.63 7.70
N ILE A 22 8.80 -6.03 6.72
CA ILE A 22 8.67 -7.41 6.25
C ILE A 22 9.95 -7.77 5.49
N ARG A 23 10.75 -8.69 6.02
CA ARG A 23 12.03 -9.07 5.38
C ARG A 23 11.86 -10.12 4.28
N SER A 24 10.79 -10.91 4.32
CA SER A 24 10.53 -11.98 3.35
C SER A 24 9.76 -11.46 2.13
N ALA A 25 10.38 -11.58 0.94
CA ALA A 25 9.73 -11.21 -0.32
C ALA A 25 8.46 -12.06 -0.59
N VAL A 26 8.51 -13.37 -0.28
CA VAL A 26 7.37 -14.29 -0.38
C VAL A 26 6.21 -13.80 0.49
N ARG A 27 6.51 -13.49 1.75
CA ARG A 27 5.52 -12.99 2.71
C ARG A 27 4.86 -11.71 2.21
N ARG A 28 5.68 -10.75 1.79
CA ARG A 28 5.21 -9.46 1.28
C ARG A 28 4.29 -9.65 0.07
N ARG A 29 4.71 -10.41 -0.94
CA ARG A 29 3.91 -10.69 -2.14
C ARG A 29 2.54 -11.27 -1.80
N ILE A 30 2.49 -12.21 -0.86
CA ILE A 30 1.22 -12.83 -0.43
C ILE A 30 0.32 -11.80 0.28
N LEU A 31 0.86 -11.00 1.19
CA LEU A 31 0.08 -9.98 1.91
C LEU A 31 -0.40 -8.86 0.98
N GLU A 32 0.45 -8.40 0.06
CA GLU A 32 0.11 -7.40 -0.96
C GLU A 32 -0.95 -7.94 -1.93
N ARG A 33 -0.89 -9.22 -2.32
CA ARG A 33 -1.96 -9.82 -3.11
C ARG A 33 -3.28 -9.86 -2.33
N LEU A 34 -3.25 -10.23 -1.06
CA LEU A 34 -4.46 -10.32 -0.24
C LEU A 34 -5.05 -8.95 0.14
N SER A 35 -4.30 -7.85 -0.04
CA SER A 35 -4.86 -6.50 0.11
C SER A 35 -5.79 -6.11 -1.05
N GLU A 36 -5.70 -6.79 -2.19
CA GLU A 36 -6.65 -6.63 -3.31
C GLU A 36 -8.02 -7.28 -3.03
N GLY A 37 -8.10 -8.13 -2.02
CA GLY A 37 -9.30 -8.88 -1.68
C GLY A 37 -9.03 -10.36 -1.46
N ARG A 38 -10.11 -11.09 -1.14
CA ARG A 38 -10.03 -12.52 -0.82
C ARG A 38 -9.55 -13.36 -2.01
N ALA A 39 -8.79 -14.41 -1.74
CA ALA A 39 -8.30 -15.31 -2.77
C ALA A 39 -8.03 -16.72 -2.23
N THR A 40 -8.22 -17.73 -3.08
CA THR A 40 -7.81 -19.11 -2.79
C THR A 40 -6.28 -19.27 -2.84
N VAL A 41 -5.76 -20.34 -2.23
CA VAL A 41 -4.32 -20.66 -2.25
C VAL A 41 -3.76 -20.72 -3.68
N THR A 42 -4.51 -21.33 -4.62
CA THR A 42 -4.10 -21.44 -6.03
C THR A 42 -4.06 -20.07 -6.71
N GLN A 43 -5.08 -19.23 -6.50
CA GLN A 43 -5.09 -17.86 -7.04
C GLN A 43 -3.93 -17.02 -6.50
N ILE A 44 -3.61 -17.16 -5.20
CA ILE A 44 -2.46 -16.48 -4.60
C ILE A 44 -1.16 -16.97 -5.26
N ALA A 45 -0.97 -18.29 -5.38
CA ALA A 45 0.22 -18.87 -6.00
C ALA A 45 0.43 -18.37 -7.44
N THR A 46 -0.63 -18.39 -8.26
CA THR A 46 -0.59 -17.92 -9.64
C THR A 46 -0.30 -16.42 -9.74
N SER A 47 -1.01 -15.58 -8.98
CA SER A 47 -0.87 -14.11 -9.06
C SER A 47 0.44 -13.57 -8.47
N THR A 48 1.07 -14.31 -7.56
CA THR A 48 2.35 -13.92 -6.93
C THR A 48 3.57 -14.56 -7.61
N ASP A 49 3.34 -15.40 -8.63
CA ASP A 49 4.34 -16.24 -9.28
C ASP A 49 5.16 -17.06 -8.26
N LEU A 50 4.46 -17.67 -7.31
CA LEU A 50 5.04 -18.51 -6.26
C LEU A 50 4.61 -19.95 -6.45
N ARG A 51 5.56 -20.87 -6.30
CA ARG A 51 5.25 -22.31 -6.31
C ARG A 51 4.28 -22.66 -5.18
N LEU A 52 3.26 -23.46 -5.50
CA LEU A 52 2.19 -23.85 -4.59
C LEU A 52 2.67 -24.38 -3.21
N PRO A 53 3.75 -25.20 -3.12
CA PRO A 53 4.28 -25.63 -1.82
C PRO A 53 4.79 -24.47 -0.95
N HIS A 54 5.47 -23.48 -1.54
CA HIS A 54 5.97 -22.31 -0.82
C HIS A 54 4.82 -21.42 -0.38
N THR A 55 3.84 -21.20 -1.27
CA THR A 55 2.63 -20.42 -0.96
C THR A 55 1.86 -21.05 0.20
N SER A 56 1.62 -22.37 0.14
CA SER A 56 0.92 -23.10 1.19
C SER A 56 1.65 -23.05 2.53
N ALA A 57 2.97 -23.22 2.52
CA ALA A 57 3.79 -23.18 3.73
C ALA A 57 3.78 -21.79 4.39
N GLU A 58 3.90 -20.72 3.60
CA GLU A 58 3.86 -19.36 4.13
C GLU A 58 2.47 -18.97 4.60
N LEU A 59 1.40 -19.35 3.88
CA LEU A 59 0.02 -19.14 4.34
C LEU A 59 -0.27 -19.86 5.66
N LYS A 60 0.27 -21.07 5.86
CA LYS A 60 0.17 -21.77 7.15
C LYS A 60 0.85 -20.98 8.28
N ARG A 61 1.99 -20.34 8.01
CA ARG A 61 2.67 -19.47 8.99
C ARG A 61 1.88 -18.19 9.25
N LEU A 62 1.40 -17.52 8.20
CA LEU A 62 0.60 -16.31 8.29
C LEU A 62 -0.70 -16.51 9.08
N ARG A 63 -1.36 -17.67 8.95
CA ARG A 63 -2.53 -18.03 9.78
C ARG A 63 -2.16 -18.19 11.26
N ARG A 64 -1.05 -18.89 11.54
CA ARG A 64 -0.55 -19.04 12.92
C ARG A 64 -0.16 -17.71 13.55
N GLU A 65 0.32 -16.76 12.74
CA GLU A 65 0.61 -15.39 13.14
C GLU A 65 -0.64 -14.48 13.14
N GLU A 66 -1.83 -15.03 12.86
CA GLU A 66 -3.12 -14.32 12.79
C GLU A 66 -3.14 -13.15 11.81
N LEU A 67 -2.29 -13.18 10.77
CA LEU A 67 -2.23 -12.15 9.74
C LEU A 67 -3.25 -12.38 8.62
N VAL A 68 -3.67 -13.63 8.45
CA VAL A 68 -4.67 -14.03 7.46
C VAL A 68 -5.68 -14.97 8.10
N PHE A 69 -6.94 -14.88 7.67
CA PHE A 69 -7.99 -15.82 8.04
C PHE A 69 -8.48 -16.58 6.80
N SER A 70 -9.17 -17.69 7.04
CA SER A 70 -9.82 -18.54 6.02
C SER A 70 -11.33 -18.51 6.29
N ASP A 71 -12.15 -18.42 5.25
CA ASP A 71 -13.61 -18.45 5.38
C ASP A 71 -14.18 -19.84 5.71
N GLU A 72 -13.46 -20.89 5.33
CA GLU A 72 -13.78 -22.28 5.66
C GLU A 72 -12.71 -22.92 6.55
N GLU A 73 -13.05 -24.11 7.07
CA GLU A 73 -12.13 -24.95 7.83
C GLU A 73 -10.83 -25.22 7.06
N THR A 74 -9.72 -25.36 7.81
CA THR A 74 -8.40 -25.51 7.19
C THR A 74 -8.32 -26.81 6.39
N GLY A 75 -8.17 -26.69 5.07
CA GLY A 75 -8.05 -27.84 4.17
C GLY A 75 -9.27 -28.03 3.27
N SER A 76 -10.34 -27.27 3.47
CA SER A 76 -11.48 -27.26 2.56
C SER A 76 -11.08 -26.78 1.18
N ARG A 77 -11.55 -27.50 0.15
CA ARG A 77 -11.25 -27.20 -1.24
C ARG A 77 -12.01 -25.96 -1.66
N GLY A 78 -11.30 -24.89 -2.01
CA GLY A 78 -11.90 -23.64 -2.46
C GLY A 78 -11.96 -22.54 -1.39
N ALA A 79 -11.50 -22.84 -0.17
CA ALA A 79 -11.41 -21.85 0.91
C ALA A 79 -10.65 -20.60 0.46
N CYS A 80 -11.29 -19.44 0.63
CA CYS A 80 -10.68 -18.16 0.35
C CYS A 80 -10.02 -17.60 1.62
N LEU A 81 -8.86 -17.00 1.43
CA LEU A 81 -8.15 -16.30 2.48
C LEU A 81 -8.30 -14.80 2.33
N ALA A 82 -8.27 -14.09 3.44
CA ALA A 82 -8.24 -12.63 3.48
C ALA A 82 -7.35 -12.13 4.63
N LEU A 83 -6.90 -10.88 4.53
CA LEU A 83 -6.15 -10.22 5.61
C LEU A 83 -7.04 -10.00 6.84
N THR A 84 -6.49 -10.26 8.02
CA THR A 84 -7.07 -9.81 9.29
C THR A 84 -6.74 -8.34 9.53
N ALA A 85 -7.34 -7.71 10.55
CA ALA A 85 -6.95 -6.36 10.97
C ALA A 85 -5.45 -6.27 11.31
N ARG A 86 -4.89 -7.31 11.92
CA ARG A 86 -3.46 -7.42 12.22
C ARG A 86 -2.61 -7.58 10.96
N GLY A 87 -3.11 -8.32 9.96
CA GLY A 87 -2.50 -8.43 8.63
C GLY A 87 -2.40 -7.08 7.94
N TRP A 88 -3.51 -6.32 7.92
CA TRP A 88 -3.53 -4.95 7.41
C TRP A 88 -2.56 -4.04 8.15
N GLY A 89 -2.54 -4.08 9.49
CA GLY A 89 -1.58 -3.31 10.30
C GLY A 89 -0.12 -3.64 9.99
N THR A 90 0.18 -4.93 9.76
CA THR A 90 1.54 -5.38 9.39
C THR A 90 1.96 -4.86 8.03
N LEU A 91 1.05 -4.87 7.04
CA LEU A 91 1.32 -4.34 5.71
C LEU A 91 1.55 -2.82 5.76
N ARG A 92 0.74 -2.08 6.52
CA ARG A 92 0.93 -0.63 6.75
C ARG A 92 2.25 -0.31 7.44
N ALA A 93 2.64 -1.09 8.44
CA ALA A 93 3.91 -0.93 9.13
C ALA A 93 5.11 -1.17 8.19
N ASP A 94 5.00 -2.08 7.22
CA ASP A 94 6.02 -2.29 6.18
C ASP A 94 6.06 -1.11 5.19
N GLU A 95 4.90 -0.59 4.76
CA GLU A 95 4.82 0.60 3.90
C GLU A 95 5.54 1.80 4.53
N ILE A 96 5.25 2.09 5.81
CA ILE A 96 5.90 3.17 6.56
C ILE A 96 7.41 2.92 6.68
N ALA A 97 7.83 1.69 7.00
CA ALA A 97 9.25 1.34 7.08
C ALA A 97 9.98 1.62 5.76
N ARG A 98 9.36 1.27 4.61
CA ARG A 98 9.92 1.52 3.28
C ARG A 98 9.98 3.01 2.94
N ILE A 99 9.04 3.81 3.43
CA ILE A 99 9.07 5.28 3.27
C ILE A 99 10.20 5.87 4.10
N GLN A 100 10.39 5.41 5.34
CA GLN A 100 11.46 5.88 6.23
C GLN A 100 12.87 5.57 5.70
N ASP A 101 13.01 4.46 4.96
CA ASP A 101 14.28 4.08 4.32
C ASP A 101 14.63 4.99 3.12
N LEU A 102 13.73 5.88 2.66
CA LEU A 102 14.01 6.78 1.55
C LEU A 102 14.86 7.98 1.97
N THR A 103 15.87 8.28 1.17
CA THR A 103 16.60 9.55 1.27
C THR A 103 15.66 10.73 1.02
N ALA A 104 15.73 11.73 1.88
CA ALA A 104 15.05 13.00 1.70
C ALA A 104 15.67 13.73 0.50
N GLU A 105 14.99 13.66 -0.64
CA GLU A 105 15.35 14.32 -1.89
C GLU A 105 14.25 15.31 -2.24
N THR A 106 14.65 16.50 -2.71
CA THR A 106 13.70 17.47 -3.24
C THR A 106 13.11 16.90 -4.54
N PRO A 107 11.78 16.73 -4.65
CA PRO A 107 11.18 16.21 -5.86
C PRO A 107 11.40 17.18 -7.04
N PRO A 108 11.60 16.68 -8.27
CA PRO A 108 11.75 17.54 -9.43
C PRO A 108 10.48 18.37 -9.66
N SER A 109 10.62 19.53 -10.33
CA SER A 109 9.48 20.38 -10.67
C SER A 109 8.45 19.57 -11.46
N GLY A 110 7.17 19.67 -11.09
CA GLY A 110 6.10 18.92 -11.75
C GLY A 110 5.93 17.47 -11.26
N ALA A 111 6.75 16.95 -10.35
CA ALA A 111 6.57 15.60 -9.81
C ALA A 111 5.25 15.43 -9.04
N LEU A 112 4.51 14.38 -9.36
CA LEU A 112 3.28 14.00 -8.63
C LEU A 112 3.61 13.23 -7.34
N GLY A 113 4.69 12.46 -7.37
CA GLY A 113 5.09 11.57 -6.30
C GLY A 113 6.41 10.86 -6.59
N LYS A 114 6.73 9.86 -5.77
CA LYS A 114 7.93 9.02 -5.87
C LYS A 114 7.52 7.54 -5.84
N LEU A 115 8.15 6.74 -6.70
CA LEU A 115 8.05 5.28 -6.64
C LEU A 115 8.92 4.76 -5.49
N ILE A 116 8.29 4.15 -4.50
CA ILE A 116 8.96 3.63 -3.29
C ILE A 116 9.50 2.23 -3.53
N SER A 117 8.67 1.36 -4.12
CA SER A 117 9.06 -0.03 -4.38
C SER A 117 8.26 -0.68 -5.49
N VAL A 118 8.90 -1.61 -6.20
CA VAL A 118 8.29 -2.48 -7.21
C VAL A 118 8.40 -3.93 -6.74
N THR A 119 7.26 -4.61 -6.59
CA THR A 119 7.21 -6.04 -6.24
C THR A 119 6.27 -6.77 -7.18
N GLY A 120 6.81 -7.33 -8.27
CA GLY A 120 5.98 -7.91 -9.34
C GLY A 120 5.00 -6.85 -9.88
N ASN A 121 3.71 -7.16 -9.86
CA ASN A 121 2.65 -6.24 -10.30
C ASN A 121 2.16 -5.27 -9.20
N HIS A 122 2.88 -5.19 -8.08
CA HIS A 122 2.56 -4.31 -6.96
C HIS A 122 3.53 -3.14 -6.92
N LEU A 123 2.98 -1.94 -7.01
CA LEU A 123 3.73 -0.69 -6.92
C LEU A 123 3.34 0.02 -5.63
N LEU A 124 4.33 0.46 -4.86
CA LEU A 124 4.11 1.38 -3.74
C LEU A 124 4.56 2.77 -4.18
N LEU A 125 3.62 3.72 -4.18
CA LEU A 125 3.82 5.10 -4.59
C LEU A 125 3.60 6.03 -3.39
N ALA A 126 4.48 7.00 -3.18
CA ALA A 126 4.24 8.14 -2.29
C ALA A 126 3.86 9.35 -3.13
N PHE A 127 2.76 10.01 -2.78
CA PHE A 127 2.32 11.23 -3.44
C PHE A 127 2.73 12.45 -2.63
N VAL A 128 3.29 13.46 -3.32
CA VAL A 128 3.55 14.79 -2.75
C VAL A 128 2.41 15.76 -3.05
N ARG A 129 1.60 15.45 -4.07
CA ARG A 129 0.41 16.19 -4.47
C ARG A 129 -0.74 15.22 -4.74
N ARG A 130 -1.97 15.69 -4.57
CA ARG A 130 -3.16 14.86 -4.83
C ARG A 130 -3.20 14.50 -6.33
N PRO A 131 -3.24 13.19 -6.69
CA PRO A 131 -3.47 12.80 -8.07
C PRO A 131 -4.86 13.23 -8.51
N LYS A 132 -4.98 13.68 -9.76
CA LYS A 132 -6.29 13.88 -10.40
C LYS A 132 -6.97 12.52 -10.56
N ASP A 133 -8.30 12.49 -10.51
CA ASP A 133 -9.05 11.25 -10.74
C ASP A 133 -8.68 10.66 -12.11
N GLY A 134 -8.30 9.38 -12.13
CA GLY A 134 -7.93 8.66 -13.35
C GLY A 134 -6.64 7.84 -13.24
N PRO A 135 -6.23 7.20 -14.35
CA PRO A 135 -4.97 6.45 -14.40
C PRO A 135 -3.77 7.40 -14.31
N ILE A 136 -2.68 6.90 -13.72
CA ILE A 136 -1.42 7.62 -13.56
C ILE A 136 -0.46 7.15 -14.65
N ALA A 137 0.16 8.08 -15.36
CA ALA A 137 1.23 7.76 -16.29
C ALA A 137 2.54 7.56 -15.52
N LEU A 138 3.14 6.38 -15.64
CA LEU A 138 4.47 6.09 -15.13
C LEU A 138 5.48 6.06 -16.28
N PRO A 139 6.60 6.78 -16.17
CA PRO A 139 7.67 6.70 -17.14
C PRO A 139 8.42 5.37 -16.97
N ASN A 140 8.90 4.81 -18.08
CA ASN A 140 9.70 3.57 -18.03
C ASN A 140 11.14 3.77 -17.52
N ARG A 141 11.51 5.02 -17.22
CA ARG A 141 12.77 5.42 -16.57
C ARG A 141 12.50 6.48 -15.50
N PRO A 142 13.29 6.55 -14.42
CA PRO A 142 13.16 7.63 -13.44
C PRO A 142 13.30 9.01 -14.11
N LEU A 143 12.45 9.97 -13.71
CA LEU A 143 12.61 11.37 -14.13
C LEU A 143 13.73 11.98 -13.28
N ASP A 144 14.72 12.58 -13.95
CA ASP A 144 15.83 13.29 -13.31
C ASP A 144 15.88 14.73 -13.84
N VAL A 145 16.37 15.65 -13.02
CA VAL A 145 16.56 17.07 -13.35
C VAL A 145 17.49 17.23 -14.56
N THR A 146 18.40 16.28 -14.77
CA THR A 146 19.36 16.24 -15.88
C THR A 146 18.79 15.68 -17.18
N HIS A 147 17.72 14.89 -17.09
CA HIS A 147 17.08 14.22 -18.22
C HIS A 147 15.56 14.48 -18.19
N PRO A 148 15.11 15.67 -18.62
CA PRO A 148 13.70 15.96 -18.74
C PRO A 148 13.05 15.00 -19.75
N SER A 149 11.75 14.74 -19.56
CA SER A 149 11.00 13.84 -20.44
C SER A 149 11.12 14.26 -21.91
N SER A 150 11.51 13.32 -22.78
CA SER A 150 11.59 13.52 -24.23
C SER A 150 10.34 13.00 -24.95
N ALA A 151 10.09 13.44 -26.17
CA ALA A 151 8.97 12.95 -26.99
C ALA A 151 9.01 11.42 -27.23
N ASP A 152 10.21 10.83 -27.22
CA ASP A 152 10.41 9.38 -27.41
C ASP A 152 10.23 8.56 -26.11
N ASP A 153 9.86 9.20 -24.99
CA ASP A 153 9.65 8.47 -23.75
C ASP A 153 8.42 7.57 -23.82
N VAL A 154 8.62 6.30 -23.49
CA VAL A 154 7.53 5.32 -23.37
C VAL A 154 6.93 5.43 -21.97
N TRP A 155 5.62 5.66 -21.94
CA TRP A 155 4.83 5.76 -20.71
C TRP A 155 3.91 4.56 -20.57
N THR A 156 3.76 4.10 -19.33
CA THR A 156 2.83 3.03 -18.96
C THR A 156 1.72 3.62 -18.10
N TRP A 157 0.48 3.45 -18.51
CA TRP A 157 -0.68 3.85 -17.71
C TRP A 157 -0.95 2.81 -16.62
N ILE A 158 -1.11 3.26 -15.39
CA ILE A 158 -1.46 2.43 -14.24
C ILE A 158 -2.75 2.92 -13.58
N GLU A 159 -3.54 1.99 -13.06
CA GLU A 159 -4.73 2.31 -12.27
C GLU A 159 -4.41 2.15 -10.77
N PRO A 160 -4.56 3.20 -9.95
CA PRO A 160 -4.39 3.10 -8.51
C PRO A 160 -5.42 2.14 -7.91
N ARG A 161 -4.93 1.16 -7.14
CA ARG A 161 -5.81 0.18 -6.46
C ARG A 161 -6.61 0.82 -5.33
N GLU A 162 -5.97 1.72 -4.60
CA GLU A 162 -6.63 2.53 -3.59
C GLU A 162 -7.28 3.74 -4.26
N ARG A 163 -8.63 3.73 -4.32
CA ARG A 163 -9.41 4.83 -4.91
C ARG A 163 -9.13 6.19 -4.26
N LYS A 164 -8.74 6.19 -2.98
CA LYS A 164 -8.37 7.40 -2.24
C LYS A 164 -6.99 7.17 -1.61
N PRO A 165 -5.97 7.96 -1.96
CA PRO A 165 -4.69 7.90 -1.30
C PRO A 165 -4.83 8.12 0.20
N ARG A 166 -4.08 7.35 0.98
CA ARG A 166 -3.93 7.56 2.42
C ARG A 166 -2.87 8.63 2.64
N TRP A 167 -3.22 9.67 3.41
CA TRP A 167 -2.31 10.76 3.72
C TRP A 167 -1.68 10.55 5.08
N MET A 168 -0.36 10.75 5.14
CA MET A 168 0.42 10.61 6.36
C MET A 168 1.41 11.77 6.49
N SER A 169 1.66 12.19 7.73
CA SER A 169 2.73 13.14 8.03
C SER A 169 4.07 12.54 7.67
N SER A 170 4.90 13.28 6.93
CA SER A 170 6.27 12.88 6.62
C SER A 170 7.19 12.83 7.84
N VAL A 171 6.81 13.50 8.94
CA VAL A 171 7.59 13.58 10.17
C VAL A 171 7.13 12.53 11.18
N THR A 172 5.83 12.43 11.42
CA THR A 172 5.27 11.56 12.47
C THR A 172 4.77 10.23 11.94
N HIS A 173 4.58 10.09 10.63
CA HIS A 173 3.96 8.93 9.97
C HIS A 173 2.55 8.59 10.50
N LEU A 174 1.91 9.57 11.14
CA LEU A 174 0.52 9.46 11.55
C LEU A 174 -0.41 9.87 10.40
N PRO A 175 -1.62 9.29 10.33
CA PRO A 175 -2.64 9.73 9.39
C PRO A 175 -2.93 11.23 9.54
N VAL A 176 -3.02 11.92 8.41
CA VAL A 176 -3.38 13.35 8.33
C VAL A 176 -4.49 13.52 7.28
N PRO A 177 -5.27 14.61 7.31
CA PRO A 177 -6.16 14.94 6.20
C PRO A 177 -5.38 15.15 4.89
N PRO A 178 -6.04 15.01 3.72
CA PRO A 178 -5.41 15.36 2.44
C PRO A 178 -4.86 16.78 2.47
N PRO A 179 -3.71 17.04 1.82
CA PRO A 179 -3.20 18.39 1.68
C PRO A 179 -4.24 19.22 0.94
N HIS A 180 -4.42 20.46 1.38
CA HIS A 180 -5.18 21.44 0.62
C HIS A 180 -4.55 21.55 -0.77
N GLU A 181 -5.39 21.58 -1.82
CA GLU A 181 -4.91 21.88 -3.16
C GLU A 181 -4.24 23.25 -3.09
N MET A 182 -2.90 23.27 -3.09
CA MET A 182 -2.22 24.51 -3.37
C MET A 182 -2.44 24.75 -4.85
N ASP A 183 -3.31 25.70 -5.16
CA ASP A 183 -3.42 26.28 -6.48
C ASP A 183 -2.00 26.62 -6.94
N SER A 184 -1.55 25.89 -7.94
CA SER A 184 -0.27 26.16 -8.58
C SER A 184 -0.42 27.52 -9.26
N SER A 185 0.07 28.58 -8.61
CA SER A 185 0.35 29.87 -9.25
C SER A 185 1.49 29.73 -10.24
#